data_AF-A0A962KFL4-F1
#
_entry.id   AF-A0A962KFL4-F1
#
_cell.length_a   1.000
_cell.length_b   1.000
_cell.length_c   1.000
_cell.angle_alpha   90.00
_cell.angle_beta   90.00
_cell.angle_gamma   90.00
#
_symmetry.space_group_name_H-M   'P 1'
#
loop_
_entity.id
_entity.type
_entity.pdbx_description
1 polymer ?
#
loop_
_entity_poly.entity_id
_entity_poly.type
_entity_poly.pdbx_seq_one_letter_code
_entity_poly.pdbx_strand_id
1 'polypeptide(L)'
;MKSLLQFLHQRNSAPRLTEPAPSAAELRDIVGAALRVPDHAWLRPWRFITIAGERRAALGELMAQRLRQTDPDADAAMCRKMREAPLRAPLLVVVVVRL
;
A
#
# COMPACT_ATOMS: atom_id res chain seq x y z
N MET A 1 -18.59 1.98 21.82
CA MET A 1 -18.21 2.34 20.42
C MET A 1 -17.57 3.72 20.44
N LYS A 2 -16.46 3.93 19.74
CA LYS A 2 -15.92 5.28 19.52
C LYS A 2 -16.87 6.02 18.57
N SER A 3 -17.15 7.31 18.82
CA SER A 3 -17.90 8.11 17.85
C SER A 3 -17.07 8.29 16.56
N LEU A 4 -17.73 8.63 15.45
CA LEU A 4 -17.03 8.92 14.18
C LEU A 4 -16.00 10.04 14.38
N LEU A 5 -16.37 11.10 15.11
CA LEU A 5 -15.47 12.22 15.40
C LEU A 5 -14.26 11.76 16.23
N GLN A 6 -14.47 10.91 17.24
CA GLN A 6 -13.37 10.35 18.03
C GLN A 6 -12.45 9.46 17.19
N PHE A 7 -12.99 8.68 16.26
CA PHE A 7 -12.19 7.87 15.32
C PHE A 7 -11.29 8.77 14.47
N LEU A 8 -11.83 9.85 13.91
CA LEU A 8 -11.05 10.81 13.11
C LEU A 8 -9.90 11.44 13.91
N HIS A 9 -10.14 11.84 15.16
CA HIS A 9 -9.11 12.41 16.03
C HIS A 9 -8.03 11.40 16.46
N GLN A 10 -8.34 10.11 16.51
CA GLN A 10 -7.44 9.09 17.07
C GLN A 10 -6.79 8.19 16.00
N ARG A 11 -7.18 8.32 14.73
CA ARG A 11 -6.62 7.50 13.65
C ARG A 11 -5.13 7.80 13.49
N ASN A 12 -4.30 6.76 13.61
CA ASN A 12 -2.88 6.77 13.34
C ASN A 12 -2.53 5.76 12.24
N SER A 13 -1.32 5.87 11.69
CA SER A 13 -0.80 4.91 10.71
C SER A 13 0.11 3.92 11.43
N ALA A 14 -0.11 2.62 11.21
CA ALA A 14 0.77 1.57 11.74
C ALA A 14 1.90 1.28 10.74
N PRO A 15 3.19 1.48 11.11
CA PRO A 15 4.31 1.33 10.18
C PRO A 15 4.72 -0.12 9.89
N ARG A 16 4.23 -1.07 10.69
CA ARG A 16 4.43 -2.52 10.53
C ARG A 16 3.12 -3.24 10.82
N LEU A 17 2.79 -4.22 10.00
CA LEU A 17 1.60 -5.04 10.09
C LEU A 17 2.00 -6.52 10.01
N THR A 18 1.24 -7.36 10.68
CA THR A 18 1.42 -8.81 10.70
C THR A 18 0.21 -9.51 10.11
N GLU A 19 0.31 -10.81 9.86
CA GLU A 19 -0.84 -11.62 9.48
C GLU A 19 -1.93 -11.66 10.58
N PRO A 20 -3.20 -11.94 10.21
CA PRO A 20 -3.70 -12.12 8.84
C PRO A 20 -3.88 -10.80 8.08
N ALA A 21 -3.78 -10.86 6.75
CA ALA A 21 -4.29 -9.78 5.91
C ALA A 21 -5.84 -9.74 5.96
N PRO A 22 -6.47 -8.60 5.61
CA PRO A 22 -7.92 -8.55 5.44
C PRO A 22 -8.40 -9.59 4.43
N SER A 23 -9.53 -10.22 4.74
CA SER A 23 -10.24 -11.13 3.84
C SER A 23 -10.75 -10.42 2.59
N ALA A 24 -11.18 -11.20 1.60
CA ALA A 24 -11.78 -10.64 0.39
C ALA A 24 -13.06 -9.81 0.66
N ALA A 25 -13.81 -10.15 1.71
CA ALA A 25 -15.00 -9.38 2.12
C ALA A 25 -14.61 -8.03 2.72
N GLU A 26 -13.68 -8.04 3.68
CA GLU A 26 -13.19 -6.82 4.32
C GLU A 26 -12.50 -5.89 3.29
N LEU A 27 -11.78 -6.44 2.31
CA LEU A 27 -11.21 -5.64 1.23
C LEU A 27 -12.27 -4.97 0.35
N ARG A 28 -13.39 -5.65 0.09
CA ARG A 28 -14.51 -5.03 -0.64
C ARG A 28 -15.10 -3.87 0.14
N ASP A 29 -15.24 -4.00 1.45
CA ASP A 29 -15.76 -2.91 2.30
C ASP A 29 -14.79 -1.73 2.34
N ILE A 30 -13.48 -1.99 2.48
CA ILE A 30 -12.43 -0.97 2.45
C ILE A 30 -12.44 -0.21 1.12
N VAL A 31 -12.45 -0.94 -0.02
CA VAL A 31 -12.48 -0.32 -1.35
C VAL A 31 -13.81 0.40 -1.58
N GLY A 32 -14.93 -0.17 -1.15
CA GLY A 32 -16.25 0.45 -1.23
C GLY A 32 -16.29 1.80 -0.52
N ALA A 33 -15.73 1.89 0.69
CA ALA A 33 -15.57 3.15 1.41
C ALA A 33 -14.65 4.13 0.65
N ALA A 34 -13.51 3.65 0.13
CA ALA A 34 -12.56 4.48 -0.61
C ALA A 34 -13.16 5.07 -1.91
N LEU A 35 -14.09 4.38 -2.56
CA LEU A 35 -14.76 4.84 -3.78
C LEU A 35 -15.83 5.91 -3.53
N ARG A 36 -16.06 6.34 -2.28
CA ARG A 36 -16.99 7.43 -1.92
C ARG A 36 -16.33 8.81 -1.86
N VAL A 37 -15.05 8.90 -2.20
CA VAL A 37 -14.35 10.19 -2.30
C VAL A 37 -15.04 11.13 -3.31
N PRO A 38 -14.98 12.45 -3.09
CA PRO A 38 -15.38 13.42 -4.11
C PRO A 38 -14.55 13.21 -5.40
N ASP A 39 -15.24 13.18 -6.53
CA ASP A 39 -14.66 12.91 -7.84
C ASP A 39 -15.28 13.89 -8.84
N HIS A 40 -14.54 14.95 -9.16
CA HIS A 40 -15.03 15.97 -10.08
C HIS A 40 -15.25 15.37 -11.47
N ALA A 41 -16.41 15.67 -12.07
CA ALA A 41 -16.86 15.07 -13.32
C ALA A 41 -17.03 13.53 -13.31
N TRP A 42 -16.99 12.89 -12.13
CA TRP A 42 -17.27 11.46 -11.95
C TRP A 42 -16.39 10.53 -12.81
N LEU A 43 -15.11 10.86 -12.94
CA LEU A 43 -14.18 10.18 -13.85
C LEU A 43 -13.83 8.76 -13.41
N ARG A 44 -13.87 8.48 -12.10
CA ARG A 44 -13.42 7.23 -11.46
C ARG A 44 -12.02 6.78 -11.95
N PRO A 45 -11.00 7.66 -11.93
CA PRO A 45 -9.71 7.40 -12.59
C PRO A 45 -8.80 6.43 -11.81
N TRP A 46 -9.33 5.73 -10.80
CA TRP A 46 -8.56 4.92 -9.86
C TRP A 46 -8.59 3.44 -10.23
N ARG A 47 -7.42 2.80 -10.18
CA ARG A 47 -7.25 1.34 -10.25
C ARG A 47 -6.51 0.84 -9.02
N PHE A 48 -7.11 -0.10 -8.30
CA PHE A 48 -6.53 -0.75 -7.13
C PHE A 48 -5.88 -2.07 -7.52
N ILE A 49 -4.66 -2.31 -7.06
CA ILE A 49 -3.90 -3.55 -7.31
C ILE A 49 -3.46 -4.12 -5.97
N THR A 50 -3.84 -5.36 -5.68
CA THR A 50 -3.39 -6.07 -4.48
C THR A 50 -2.09 -6.83 -4.74
N ILE A 51 -1.15 -6.74 -3.80
CA ILE A 51 0.12 -7.46 -3.83
C ILE A 51 0.27 -8.20 -2.50
N ALA A 52 0.22 -9.53 -2.56
CA ALA A 52 0.24 -10.42 -1.40
C ALA A 52 1.12 -11.65 -1.66
N GLY A 53 1.41 -12.42 -0.60
CA GLY A 53 2.26 -13.61 -0.67
C GLY A 53 3.64 -13.30 -1.25
N GLU A 54 4.17 -14.20 -2.08
CA GLU A 54 5.49 -14.11 -2.69
C GLU A 54 5.67 -12.89 -3.62
N ARG A 55 4.58 -12.32 -4.15
CA ARG A 55 4.66 -11.14 -5.02
C ARG A 55 5.21 -9.91 -4.30
N ARG A 56 5.13 -9.88 -2.96
CA ARG A 56 5.72 -8.80 -2.15
C ARG A 56 7.25 -8.84 -2.20
N ALA A 57 7.83 -10.04 -2.13
CA ALA A 57 9.28 -10.23 -2.26
C ALA A 57 9.75 -9.84 -3.67
N ALA A 58 9.01 -10.28 -4.71
CA ALA A 58 9.29 -9.88 -6.09
C ALA A 58 9.25 -8.35 -6.29
N LEU A 59 8.27 -7.67 -5.69
CA LEU A 59 8.22 -6.20 -5.69
C LEU A 59 9.43 -5.59 -5.00
N GLY A 60 9.86 -6.15 -3.87
CA GLY A 60 11.03 -5.69 -3.12
C GLY A 60 12.31 -5.75 -3.97
N GLU A 61 12.54 -6.87 -4.68
CA GLU A 61 13.68 -6.98 -5.59
C GLU A 61 13.63 -5.95 -6.72
N LEU A 62 12.45 -5.72 -7.30
CA LEU A 62 12.28 -4.68 -8.32
C LEU A 62 12.61 -3.29 -7.76
N MET A 63 12.16 -2.97 -6.54
CA MET A 63 12.48 -1.68 -5.90
C MET A 63 13.98 -1.51 -5.67
N ALA A 64 14.67 -2.55 -5.19
CA ALA A 64 16.13 -2.52 -5.00
C ALA A 64 16.90 -2.44 -6.32
N GLN A 65 16.42 -3.12 -7.37
CA GLN A 65 16.99 -3.01 -8.72
C GLN A 65 16.83 -1.59 -9.27
N ARG A 66 15.65 -0.99 -9.13
CA ARG A 66 15.39 0.37 -9.60
C ARG A 66 16.27 1.39 -8.89
N LEU A 67 16.44 1.28 -7.57
CA LEU A 67 17.34 2.16 -6.82
C LEU A 67 18.75 2.17 -7.41
N ARG A 68 19.36 1.00 -7.64
CA ARG A 68 20.70 0.89 -8.24
C ARG A 68 20.81 1.49 -9.65
N GLN A 69 19.71 1.54 -10.39
CA GLN A 69 19.68 2.13 -11.73
C GLN A 69 19.59 3.65 -11.69
N THR A 70 18.92 4.20 -10.68
CA THR A 70 18.63 5.64 -10.58
C THR A 70 19.59 6.39 -9.66
N ASP A 71 20.27 5.69 -8.77
CA ASP A 71 21.16 6.25 -7.76
C ASP A 71 22.52 5.52 -7.79
N PRO A 72 23.56 6.13 -8.39
CA PRO A 72 24.90 5.56 -8.45
C PRO A 72 25.57 5.34 -7.09
N ASP A 73 25.15 6.10 -6.06
CA ASP A 73 25.71 6.03 -4.70
C ASP A 73 24.93 5.06 -3.80
N ALA A 74 23.96 4.33 -4.35
CA ALA A 74 23.13 3.39 -3.62
C ALA A 74 23.94 2.26 -2.98
N ASP A 75 24.09 2.33 -1.66
CA ASP A 75 24.78 1.30 -0.89
C ASP A 75 23.93 0.02 -0.66
N ALA A 76 24.56 -1.01 -0.11
CA ALA A 76 23.91 -2.28 0.19
C ALA A 76 22.78 -2.15 1.22
N ALA A 77 22.89 -1.23 2.18
CA ALA A 77 21.88 -1.01 3.21
C ALA A 77 20.62 -0.35 2.64
N MET A 78 20.77 0.61 1.74
CA MET A 78 19.66 1.23 1.00
C MET A 78 18.95 0.22 0.11
N CYS A 79 19.71 -0.61 -0.62
CA CYS A 79 19.14 -1.68 -1.43
C CYS A 79 18.36 -2.70 -0.57
N ARG A 80 18.91 -3.09 0.59
CA ARG A 80 18.23 -3.97 1.54
C ARG A 80 16.94 -3.35 2.06
N LYS A 81 16.97 -2.06 2.43
CA LYS A 81 15.78 -1.32 2.88
C LYS A 81 14.68 -1.32 1.83
N MET A 82 15.01 -1.15 0.55
CA MET A 82 14.04 -1.21 -0.55
C MET A 82 13.46 -2.61 -0.72
N ARG A 83 14.31 -3.64 -0.66
CA ARG A 83 13.90 -5.05 -0.73
C ARG A 83 12.93 -5.44 0.38
N GLU A 84 13.20 -4.99 1.60
CA GLU A 84 12.37 -5.31 2.77
C GLU A 84 11.11 -4.43 2.87
N ALA A 85 11.04 -3.31 2.15
CA ALA A 85 9.96 -2.35 2.32
C ALA A 85 8.55 -2.93 2.10
N PRO A 86 8.28 -3.76 1.06
CA PRO A 86 6.98 -4.41 0.87
C PRO A 86 6.69 -5.54 1.87
N LEU A 87 7.70 -6.04 2.57
CA LEU A 87 7.55 -7.17 3.49
C LEU A 87 7.02 -6.74 4.87
N ARG A 88 6.91 -5.43 5.13
CA ARG A 88 6.43 -4.85 6.40
C ARG A 88 4.92 -5.00 6.63
N ALA A 89 4.19 -5.52 5.66
CA ALA A 89 2.76 -5.81 5.77
C ALA A 89 2.40 -7.08 4.97
N PRO A 90 1.38 -7.84 5.39
CA PRO A 90 0.97 -9.07 4.70
C PRO A 90 0.28 -8.81 3.35
N LEU A 91 -0.25 -7.60 3.15
CA LEU A 91 -0.92 -7.16 1.93
C LEU A 91 -0.57 -5.69 1.64
N LEU A 92 -0.27 -5.39 0.37
CA LEU A 92 -0.21 -4.03 -0.13
C LEU A 92 -1.37 -3.78 -1.08
N VAL A 93 -1.90 -2.56 -1.06
CA VAL A 93 -2.86 -2.05 -2.04
C VAL A 93 -2.21 -0.87 -2.76
N VAL A 94 -1.84 -1.07 -4.03
CA VAL A 94 -1.31 0.00 -4.88
C VAL A 94 -2.47 0.70 -5.57
N VAL A 95 -2.55 2.02 -5.41
CA VAL A 95 -3.54 2.86 -6.08
C VAL A 95 -2.86 3.54 -7.26
N VAL A 96 -3.37 3.27 -8.47
CA VAL A 96 -2.90 3.89 -9.70
C VAL A 96 -3.97 4.86 -10.19
N VAL A 97 -3.56 6.07 -10.55
CA VAL A 97 -4.43 7.06 -11.19
C VAL A 97 -4.15 7.07 -12.68
N ARG A 98 -5.20 7.05 -13.50
CA ARG A 98 -5.13 7.28 -14.95
C ARG A 98 -6.03 8.46 -15.28
N LEU A 99 -5.42 9.60 -15.57
CA LEU A 99 -6.09 10.79 -16.07
C LEU A 99 -6.11 10.80 -17.60
#